data_AF-A0A956RC41-F1
#
_entry.id   AF-A0A956RC41-F1
#
_cell.length_a   1.000
_cell.length_b   1.000
_cell.length_c   1.000
_cell.angle_alpha   90.00
_cell.angle_beta   90.00
_cell.angle_gamma   90.00
#
_symmetry.space_group_name_H-M   'P 1'
#
loop_
_entity.id
_entity.type
_entity.pdbx_description
1 polymer ?
#
loop_
_entity_poly.entity_id
_entity_poly.type
_entity_poly.pdbx_seq_one_letter_code
_entity_poly.pdbx_strand_id
1 'polypeptide(L)' 'MAGGLAIFEHLFPGFGEQLARAGAIPFDFGEHAALRLAHGWLPRFHSGITTYACSRALLEGVLHRQVQGDPAIQLR' A
#
# COMPACT_ATOMS: atom_id res chain seq x y z
N MET A 1 -11.04 6.53 4.85
CA MET A 1 -11.00 5.05 4.91
C MET A 1 -9.67 4.60 4.33
N ALA A 2 -8.92 3.73 5.01
CA ALA A 2 -7.61 3.23 4.58
C ALA A 2 -7.47 1.71 4.82
N GLY A 3 -8.47 0.94 4.41
CA GLY A 3 -8.52 -0.51 4.69
C GLY A 3 -7.75 -1.40 3.71
N GLY A 4 -7.35 -0.87 2.54
CA GLY A 4 -6.73 -1.67 1.48
C GLY A 4 -5.46 -2.39 1.94
N LEU A 5 -4.50 -1.64 2.52
CA LEU A 5 -3.26 -2.23 3.04
C LEU A 5 -3.53 -3.23 4.16
N ALA A 6 -4.46 -2.94 5.07
CA ALA A 6 -4.81 -3.86 6.16
C ALA A 6 -5.35 -5.20 5.66
N ILE A 7 -6.15 -5.19 4.58
CA ILE A 7 -6.64 -6.42 3.94
C ILE A 7 -5.47 -7.18 3.30
N PHE A 8 -4.57 -6.49 2.58
CA PHE A 8 -3.38 -7.13 2.03
C PHE A 8 -2.48 -7.75 3.10
N GLU A 9 -2.26 -7.07 4.22
CA GLU A 9 -1.49 -7.62 5.35
C GLU A 9 -2.16 -8.83 5.99
N HIS A 10 -3.50 -8.86 6.05
CA HIS A 10 -4.23 -10.02 6.55
C HIS A 10 -4.12 -11.23 5.61
N LEU A 11 -4.19 -11.01 4.30
CA LEU A 11 -4.11 -12.07 3.29
C LEU A 11 -2.68 -12.55 3.05
N PHE A 12 -1.72 -11.62 3.04
CA PHE A 12 -0.32 -11.85 2.72
C PHE A 12 0.55 -11.12 3.76
N PRO A 13 0.84 -11.75 4.91
CA PRO A 13 1.60 -11.09 5.97
C PRO A 13 2.94 -10.51 5.51
N GLY A 14 3.17 -9.24 5.81
CA GLY A 14 4.35 -8.48 5.40
C GLY A 14 4.25 -7.88 3.99
N PHE A 15 3.06 -7.79 3.40
CA PHE A 15 2.86 -7.29 2.04
C PHE A 15 3.44 -5.88 1.83
N GLY A 16 3.22 -4.97 2.78
CA GLY A 16 3.75 -3.62 2.73
C GLY A 16 5.27 -3.58 2.72
N GLU A 17 5.94 -4.40 3.54
CA GLU A 17 7.40 -4.51 3.50
C GLU A 17 7.89 -5.07 2.16
N GLN A 18 7.17 -6.01 1.58
CA GLN A 18 7.52 -6.56 0.27
C GLN A 18 7.36 -5.53 -0.85
N LEU A 19 6.31 -4.70 -0.79
CA LEU A 19 6.16 -3.55 -1.66
C LEU A 19 7.35 -2.60 -1.50
N ALA A 20 7.73 -2.27 -0.27
CA ALA A 20 8.87 -1.40 0.01
C ALA A 20 10.17 -1.96 -0.55
N ARG A 21 10.45 -3.25 -0.33
CA ARG A 21 11.62 -3.95 -0.86
C ARG A 21 11.64 -4.00 -2.40
N ALA A 22 10.46 -4.02 -3.02
CA ALA A 22 10.31 -3.96 -4.48
C ALA A 22 10.43 -2.53 -5.05
N GLY A 23 10.60 -1.51 -4.20
CA GLY A 23 10.80 -0.11 -4.60
C GLY A 23 9.57 0.79 -4.40
N ALA A 24 8.50 0.31 -3.77
CA ALA A 24 7.40 1.18 -3.36
C ALA A 24 7.84 2.12 -2.22
N ILE A 25 7.32 3.34 -2.21
CA ILE A 25 7.70 4.34 -1.22
C ILE A 25 6.58 4.46 -0.17
N PRO A 26 6.84 4.13 1.11
CA PRO A 26 5.88 4.38 2.17
C PRO A 26 5.71 5.88 2.40
N PHE A 27 4.50 6.35 2.58
CA PHE A 27 4.22 7.73 2.92
C PHE A 27 2.90 7.88 3.69
N ASP A 28 2.84 8.90 4.53
CA ASP A 28 1.63 9.37 5.19
C ASP A 28 1.09 10.58 4.41
N PHE A 29 -0.18 10.56 4.04
CA PHE A 29 -0.80 11.64 3.27
C PHE A 29 -0.89 12.96 4.05
N GLY A 30 -1.23 12.91 5.34
CA GLY A 30 -1.35 14.09 6.19
C GLY A 30 0.01 14.74 6.44
N GLU A 31 1.07 13.94 6.48
CA GLU A 31 2.41 14.42 6.76
C GLU A 31 3.14 14.86 5.47
N HIS A 32 3.10 14.03 4.43
CA HIS A 32 3.97 14.18 3.27
C HIS A 32 3.29 14.81 2.05
N ALA A 33 1.95 14.80 1.93
CA ALA A 33 1.25 15.37 0.77
C ALA A 33 0.59 16.74 1.03
N ALA A 34 0.67 17.64 0.04
CA ALA A 34 -0.17 18.86 0.03
C ALA A 34 -1.54 18.50 -0.54
N LEU A 35 -2.54 18.37 0.33
CA LEU A 35 -3.88 17.98 -0.09
C LEU A 35 -4.82 19.19 -0.13
N ARG A 36 -5.37 19.47 -1.31
CA ARG A 36 -6.43 20.47 -1.50
C ARG A 36 -7.78 19.77 -1.41
N LEU A 37 -8.52 20.06 -0.34
CA LEU A 37 -9.86 19.56 -0.09
C LEU A 37 -10.88 20.68 -0.36
N ALA A 38 -12.17 20.34 -0.37
CA ALA A 38 -13.24 21.31 -0.66
C ALA A 38 -13.24 22.53 0.28
N HIS A 39 -12.80 22.34 1.53
CA HIS A 39 -12.72 23.37 2.57
C HIS A 39 -11.34 24.04 2.67
N GLY A 40 -10.41 23.75 1.74
CA GLY A 40 -9.09 24.39 1.71
C GLY A 40 -7.92 23.43 1.69
N TRP A 41 -6.72 23.93 2.00
CA TRP A 41 -5.53 23.09 2.14
C TRP A 41 -5.58 22.36 3.48
N LEU A 42 -5.36 21.05 3.45
CA LEU A 42 -5.23 20.24 4.65
C LEU A 42 -3.95 20.64 5.40
N PRO A 43 -4.02 21.01 6.69
CA PRO A 43 -2.82 21.22 7.50
C PRO A 43 -1.97 19.96 7.55
N ARG A 44 -0.67 20.11 7.82
CA ARG A 44 0.21 18.95 8.01
C ARG A 44 -0.04 18.31 9.37
N PHE A 45 -0.20 16.99 9.39
CA PHE A 45 -0.34 16.20 10.61
C PHE A 45 0.08 14.75 10.35
N HIS A 46 0.60 14.08 11.37
CA HIS A 46 0.83 12.64 11.30
C HIS A 46 -0.51 11.90 11.37
N SER A 47 -0.95 11.28 10.28
CA SER A 47 -2.23 10.58 10.24
C SER A 47 -2.16 9.16 10.83
N GLY A 48 -0.97 8.58 10.91
CA GLY A 48 -0.74 7.19 11.32
C GLY A 48 -1.15 6.18 10.23
N ILE A 49 -1.50 6.65 9.04
CA ILE A 49 -1.92 5.82 7.92
C ILE A 49 -0.77 5.72 6.91
N THR A 50 -0.09 4.58 6.91
CA THR A 50 0.93 4.27 5.90
C THR A 50 0.27 3.89 4.58
N THR A 51 0.64 4.60 3.52
CA THR A 51 0.31 4.27 2.12
C THR A 51 1.59 3.99 1.35
N TYR A 52 1.54 3.19 0.28
CA TYR A 52 2.69 2.91 -0.58
C TYR A 52 2.49 3.51 -1.97
N ALA A 53 3.34 4.47 -2.36
CA ALA A 53 3.40 4.96 -3.73
C ALA A 53 4.16 3.95 -4.60
N CYS A 54 3.49 3.42 -5.61
CA CYS A 54 4.06 2.48 -6.57
C CYS A 54 3.28 2.49 -7.89
N SER A 55 3.87 1.92 -8.94
CA SER A 55 3.13 1.63 -10.16
C SER A 55 2.24 0.41 -9.97
N ARG A 56 1.17 0.31 -10.77
CA ARG A 56 0.31 -0.89 -10.80
C ARG A 56 1.11 -2.16 -11.08
N ALA A 57 2.04 -2.11 -12.04
CA ALA A 57 2.88 -3.25 -12.39
C ALA A 57 3.74 -3.76 -11.21
N LEU A 58 4.24 -2.85 -10.36
CA LEU A 58 4.98 -3.23 -9.16
C LEU A 58 4.04 -3.95 -8.16
N LEU A 59 2.89 -3.35 -7.87
CA LEU A 59 1.87 -3.92 -6.97
C LEU A 59 1.45 -5.32 -7.42
N GLU A 60 1.06 -5.46 -8.69
CA GLU A 60 0.61 -6.72 -9.28
C GLU A 60 1.75 -7.75 -9.32
N GLY A 61 2.99 -7.34 -9.59
CA GLY A 61 4.14 -8.22 -9.57
C GLY A 61 4.46 -8.78 -8.17
N VAL A 62 4.32 -7.97 -7.12
CA VAL A 62 4.45 -8.45 -5.73
C VAL A 62 3.30 -9.40 -5.39
N LEU A 63 2.07 -9.02 -5.72
CA LEU A 63 0.88 -9.84 -5.50
C LEU A 63 0.98 -11.21 -6.19
N HIS A 64 1.40 -11.24 -7.46
CA HIS A 64 1.54 -12.47 -8.22
C HIS A 64 2.56 -13.42 -7.58
N ARG A 65 3.70 -12.90 -7.08
CA ARG A 65 4.68 -13.72 -6.35
C ARG A 65 4.11 -14.32 -5.07
N GLN A 66 3.31 -13.55 -4.32
CA GLN A 66 2.66 -14.06 -3.11
C GLN A 66 1.65 -15.15 -3.45
N VAL A 67 0.80 -14.92 -4.45
CA VAL A 67 -0.20 -15.89 -4.89
C VAL A 67 0.44 -17.18 -5.43
N GLN A 68 1.52 -17.09 -6.21
CA GLN A 68 2.25 -18.27 -6.68
C GLN A 68 2.92 -19.08 -5.57
N GLY A 69 3.26 -18.43 -4.46
CA GLY A 69 3.85 -19.08 -3.29
C GLY A 69 2.82 -19.74 -2.38
N ASP A 70 1.54 -19.45 -2.55
CA ASP A 70 0.46 -20.00 -1.73
C ASP A 70 -0.07 -21.31 -2.34
N PRO A 71 0.14 -22.47 -1.69
CA PRO A 71 -0.30 -23.77 -2.21
C PRO A 71 -1.83 -23.91 -2.26
N ALA A 72 -2.58 -23.07 -1.55
CA ALA A 72 -4.05 -23.08 -1.59
C ALA A 72 -4.61 -22.37 -2.82
N ILE A 73 -3.80 -21.58 -3.55
CA ILE A 73 -4.25 -20.82 -4.71
C ILE A 73 -3.79 -21.49 -6.00
N GLN A 74 -4.76 -21.86 -6.84
CA GLN A 74 -4.49 -22.39 -8.18
C GLN A 74 -4.67 -21.31 -9.23
N LEU A 75 -3.58 -20.91 -9.87
CA LEU A 75 -3.61 -20.09 -11.07
C LEU A 75 -3.98 -20.99 -12.26
N ARG A 76 -5.01 -20.60 -13.02
CA ARG A 76 -5.49 -21.31 -14.22
C ARG A 76 -5.05 -20.61 -15.48
#